data_AF-A0A6V7W3J9-F1
#
_entry.id   AF-A0A6V7W3J9-F1
#
_cell.length_a   1.000
_cell.length_b   1.000
_cell.length_c   1.000
_cell.angle_alpha   90.00
_cell.angle_beta   90.00
_cell.angle_gamma   90.00
#
_symmetry.space_group_name_H-M   'P 1'
#
loop_
_entity.id
_entity.type
_entity.pdbx_description
1 polymer ?
#
loop_
_entity_poly.entity_id
_entity_poly.type
_entity_poly.pdbx_seq_one_letter_code
_entity_poly.pdbx_strand_id
1 'polypeptide(L)'
;MTDNGIRMKSKKEIGGGVRRVCIRNIGMKGIGTTNSFTYNGKTLSGNNINGYPLEFSLKYADGSTNFPAADTSTVFTDVKINDVSIDQIDTNHASGCIEIDGTQENMHSGFEFKNIKIKNSLQAKISQLKLSVFDTLETENIGGDPPFKFAQCSKLTFSNVPAVINPQSNYS
;
A
#
# COMPACT_ATOMS: atom_id res chain seq x y z
N MET A 1 13.58 -13.68 2.91
CA MET A 1 13.32 -12.34 3.45
C MET A 1 12.15 -11.75 2.67
N THR A 2 11.28 -10.99 3.33
CA THR A 2 9.94 -10.67 2.82
C THR A 2 9.93 -9.39 2.01
N ASP A 3 9.51 -9.50 0.75
CA ASP A 3 9.37 -8.39 -0.21
C ASP A 3 8.34 -7.35 0.26
N ASN A 4 7.38 -7.74 1.12
CA ASN A 4 6.34 -6.86 1.65
C ASN A 4 6.17 -7.04 3.15
N GLY A 5 5.65 -6.02 3.85
CA GLY A 5 5.31 -6.11 5.27
C GLY A 5 3.93 -6.73 5.46
N ILE A 6 2.91 -6.03 4.96
CA ILE A 6 1.53 -6.51 4.94
C ILE A 6 1.00 -6.43 3.52
N ARG A 7 0.41 -7.54 3.06
CA ARG A 7 -0.09 -7.68 1.70
C ARG A 7 -1.50 -8.26 1.68
N MET A 8 -2.42 -7.56 1.01
CA MET A 8 -3.70 -8.10 0.56
C MET A 8 -3.69 -8.12 -0.97
N LYS A 9 -3.91 -9.29 -1.55
CA LYS A 9 -3.80 -9.49 -2.99
C LYS A 9 -4.93 -10.35 -3.53
N SER A 10 -5.46 -9.99 -4.70
CA SER A 10 -6.44 -10.81 -5.43
C SER A 10 -6.48 -10.41 -6.91
N LYS A 11 -7.39 -11.04 -7.67
CA LYS A 11 -7.88 -10.58 -8.98
C LYS A 11 -9.38 -10.31 -8.90
N LYS A 12 -9.91 -9.46 -9.79
CA LYS A 12 -11.36 -9.16 -9.79
C LYS A 12 -12.20 -10.44 -9.97
N GLU A 13 -11.79 -11.35 -10.86
CA GLU A 13 -12.50 -12.59 -11.20
C GLU A 13 -12.55 -13.64 -10.08
N ILE A 14 -11.71 -13.55 -9.05
CA ILE A 14 -11.76 -14.48 -7.90
C ILE A 14 -13.02 -14.27 -7.05
N GLY A 15 -13.50 -13.03 -6.99
CA GLY A 15 -14.62 -12.63 -6.16
C GLY A 15 -14.34 -12.56 -4.65
N GLY A 16 -15.32 -12.02 -3.93
CA GLY A 16 -15.24 -11.85 -2.48
C GLY A 16 -14.27 -10.73 -2.07
N GLY A 17 -13.26 -11.08 -1.27
CA GLY A 17 -12.24 -10.15 -0.80
C GLY A 17 -12.09 -10.13 0.72
N VAL A 18 -11.54 -9.03 1.21
CA VAL A 18 -11.14 -8.86 2.62
C VAL A 18 -11.89 -7.68 3.20
N ARG A 19 -12.43 -7.85 4.41
CA ARG A 19 -13.15 -6.78 5.10
C ARG A 19 -12.95 -6.78 6.60
N ARG A 20 -13.08 -5.60 7.22
CA ARG A 20 -12.93 -5.39 8.67
C ARG A 20 -11.57 -5.83 9.18
N VAL A 21 -10.51 -5.34 8.54
CA VAL A 21 -9.13 -5.63 8.96
C VAL A 21 -8.57 -4.46 9.73
N CYS A 22 -7.86 -4.77 10.82
CA CYS A 22 -7.12 -3.79 11.60
C CYS A 22 -5.63 -4.15 11.61
N ILE A 23 -4.82 -3.22 11.13
CA ILE A 23 -3.37 -3.24 11.11
C ILE A 23 -2.93 -2.12 12.05
N ARG A 24 -2.25 -2.43 13.15
CA ARG A 24 -1.89 -1.40 14.12
C ARG A 24 -0.67 -1.67 14.96
N ASN A 25 -0.05 -0.60 15.45
CA ASN A 25 1.10 -0.63 16.36
C ASN A 25 2.31 -1.36 15.75
N ILE A 26 2.71 -0.97 14.54
CA ILE A 26 3.78 -1.66 13.80
C ILE A 26 4.87 -0.67 13.38
N GLY A 27 6.12 -1.02 13.67
CA GLY A 27 7.29 -0.39 13.06
C GLY A 27 7.87 -1.29 11.95
N MET A 28 8.06 -0.74 10.76
CA MET A 28 8.67 -1.40 9.61
C MET A 28 9.95 -0.66 9.22
N LYS A 29 11.06 -1.38 9.12
CA LYS A 29 12.37 -0.83 8.75
C LYS A 29 13.00 -1.71 7.67
N GLY A 30 13.38 -1.13 6.54
CA GLY A 30 13.98 -1.90 5.43
C GLY A 30 13.05 -2.95 4.82
N ILE A 31 11.74 -2.70 4.86
CA ILE A 31 10.73 -3.57 4.22
C ILE A 31 10.40 -3.00 2.85
N GLY A 32 10.11 -3.85 1.85
CA GLY A 32 9.91 -3.42 0.47
C GLY A 32 11.17 -3.51 -0.40
N THR A 33 12.32 -3.78 0.22
CA THR A 33 13.63 -3.80 -0.42
C THR A 33 14.05 -5.23 -0.77
N THR A 34 14.83 -5.42 -1.84
CA THR A 34 15.55 -6.67 -2.02
C THR A 34 16.51 -6.84 -0.85
N ASN A 35 16.22 -7.82 -0.01
CA ASN A 35 17.03 -8.08 1.17
C ASN A 35 18.05 -9.15 0.81
N SER A 36 19.34 -8.81 0.81
CA SER A 36 20.43 -9.79 0.79
C SER A 36 21.21 -9.65 2.10
N PHE A 37 21.29 -10.72 2.87
CA PHE A 37 21.93 -10.73 4.18
C PHE A 37 22.98 -11.83 4.22
N THR A 38 24.21 -11.48 4.57
CA THR A 38 25.27 -12.45 4.79
C THR A 38 25.32 -12.84 6.27
N TYR A 39 25.06 -14.11 6.56
CA TYR A 39 25.21 -14.69 7.89
C TYR A 39 26.19 -15.87 7.84
N ASN A 40 27.21 -15.86 8.70
CA ASN A 40 28.25 -16.90 8.76
C ASN A 40 28.85 -17.25 7.39
N GLY A 41 29.18 -16.22 6.60
CA GLY A 41 29.75 -16.40 5.26
C GLY A 41 28.79 -16.93 4.19
N LYS A 42 27.50 -17.10 4.51
CA LYS A 42 26.45 -17.46 3.55
C LYS A 42 25.56 -16.26 3.28
N THR A 43 25.49 -15.87 2.02
CA THR A 43 24.53 -14.88 1.55
C THR A 43 23.17 -15.55 1.39
N LEU A 44 22.22 -15.13 2.23
CA LEU A 44 20.81 -15.37 2.02
C LEU A 44 20.31 -14.19 1.19
N SER A 45 20.04 -14.41 -0.09
CA SER A 45 19.34 -13.41 -0.92
C SER A 45 17.86 -13.71 -0.88
N GLY A 46 17.06 -12.69 -0.57
CA GLY A 46 15.62 -12.68 -0.79
C GLY A 46 15.29 -12.69 -2.28
N ASN A 47 14.00 -12.64 -2.57
CA ASN A 47 13.53 -12.54 -3.95
C ASN A 47 14.00 -11.21 -4.56
N ASN A 48 14.34 -11.20 -5.85
CA ASN A 48 14.79 -9.99 -6.55
C ASN A 48 13.61 -9.08 -6.95
N ILE A 49 12.47 -9.21 -6.28
CA ILE A 49 11.26 -8.45 -6.57
C ILE A 49 11.15 -7.31 -5.58
N ASN A 50 11.13 -6.09 -6.11
CA ASN A 50 10.87 -4.89 -5.35
C ASN A 50 9.41 -4.89 -4.87
N GLY A 51 9.18 -4.63 -3.59
CA GLY A 51 7.85 -4.63 -3.00
C GLY A 51 7.51 -3.31 -2.30
N TYR A 52 6.50 -3.41 -1.43
CA TYR A 52 5.99 -2.32 -0.61
C TYR A 52 5.84 -2.81 0.84
N PRO A 53 6.18 -2.00 1.85
CA PRO A 53 5.79 -2.27 3.24
C PRO A 53 4.29 -2.57 3.39
N LEU A 54 3.44 -1.82 2.69
CA LEU A 54 2.00 -2.04 2.64
C LEU A 54 1.54 -2.17 1.19
N GLU A 55 0.96 -3.31 0.81
CA GLU A 55 0.46 -3.57 -0.54
C GLU A 55 -0.99 -4.09 -0.51
N PHE A 56 -1.90 -3.41 -1.22
CA PHE A 56 -3.30 -3.79 -1.34
C PHE A 56 -3.70 -3.74 -2.82
N SER A 57 -3.63 -4.87 -3.53
CA SER A 57 -3.72 -4.88 -4.99
C SER A 57 -4.67 -5.94 -5.56
N LEU A 58 -5.49 -5.53 -6.54
CA LEU A 58 -6.29 -6.42 -7.39
C LEU A 58 -5.59 -6.80 -8.70
N LYS A 59 -4.37 -6.30 -8.96
CA LYS A 59 -3.59 -6.60 -10.16
C LYS A 59 -2.66 -7.79 -9.99
N TYR A 60 -2.92 -8.66 -9.02
CA TYR A 60 -2.04 -9.80 -8.78
C TYR A 60 -2.05 -10.75 -9.98
N ALA A 61 -0.94 -10.82 -10.72
CA ALA A 61 -0.87 -11.51 -12.01
C ALA A 61 -0.17 -12.88 -11.95
N ASP A 62 -0.37 -13.64 -10.87
CA ASP A 62 0.20 -14.97 -10.73
C ASP A 62 -0.82 -16.06 -11.12
N GLY A 63 -0.36 -17.01 -11.94
CA GLY A 63 -1.10 -18.18 -12.41
C GLY A 63 -2.31 -17.92 -13.32
N SER A 64 -2.61 -18.88 -14.19
CA SER A 64 -3.93 -18.98 -14.82
C SER A 64 -4.93 -19.55 -13.80
N THR A 65 -6.05 -18.87 -13.60
CA THR A 65 -7.15 -19.39 -12.76
C THR A 65 -8.08 -20.21 -13.64
N ASN A 66 -8.23 -21.51 -13.36
CA ASN A 66 -9.08 -22.43 -14.13
C ASN A 66 -10.52 -22.52 -13.57
N PHE A 67 -10.99 -21.47 -12.91
CA PHE A 67 -12.32 -21.42 -12.32
C PHE A 67 -13.17 -20.38 -13.07
N PRO A 68 -14.50 -20.55 -13.14
CA PRO A 68 -15.39 -19.51 -13.65
C PRO A 68 -15.19 -18.20 -12.89
N ALA A 69 -15.33 -17.07 -13.58
CA ALA A 69 -15.30 -15.77 -12.93
C ALA A 69 -16.46 -15.66 -11.92
N ALA A 70 -16.18 -15.05 -10.77
CA ALA A 70 -17.21 -14.79 -9.77
C ALA A 70 -18.21 -13.72 -10.24
N ASP A 71 -19.49 -13.89 -9.88
CA ASP A 71 -20.56 -12.93 -10.19
C ASP A 71 -20.33 -11.57 -9.52
N THR A 72 -19.73 -11.58 -8.33
CA THR A 72 -19.34 -10.36 -7.60
C THR A 72 -17.83 -10.28 -7.54
N SER A 73 -17.27 -9.21 -8.10
CA SER A 73 -15.82 -9.00 -8.16
C SER A 73 -15.19 -8.78 -6.79
N THR A 74 -13.89 -9.09 -6.69
CA THR A 74 -13.14 -8.87 -5.45
C THR A 74 -13.04 -7.39 -5.08
N VAL A 75 -13.22 -7.09 -3.79
CA VAL A 75 -12.99 -5.74 -3.23
C VAL A 75 -12.46 -5.84 -1.80
N PHE A 76 -11.54 -4.94 -1.43
CA PHE A 76 -11.12 -4.72 -0.05
C PHE A 76 -11.88 -3.55 0.56
N THR A 77 -12.50 -3.78 1.72
CA THR A 77 -13.35 -2.78 2.39
C THR A 77 -13.09 -2.69 3.89
N ASP A 78 -13.26 -1.53 4.51
CA ASP A 78 -13.11 -1.35 5.97
C ASP A 78 -11.76 -1.90 6.49
N VAL A 79 -10.69 -1.25 6.05
CA VAL A 79 -9.30 -1.58 6.41
C VAL A 79 -8.72 -0.42 7.20
N LYS A 80 -8.40 -0.67 8.46
CA LYS A 80 -7.87 0.34 9.39
C LYS A 80 -6.39 0.11 9.60
N ILE A 81 -5.59 1.14 9.36
CA ILE A 81 -4.13 1.15 9.46
C ILE A 81 -3.78 2.27 10.41
N ASN A 82 -3.41 1.92 11.65
CA ASN A 82 -3.29 2.87 12.75
C ASN A 82 -1.94 2.73 13.44
N ASP A 83 -1.28 3.84 13.78
CA ASP A 83 -0.04 3.80 14.58
C ASP A 83 1.05 2.95 13.89
N VAL A 84 1.32 3.25 12.63
CA VAL A 84 2.30 2.55 11.80
C VAL A 84 3.43 3.49 11.41
N SER A 85 4.67 3.04 11.59
CA SER A 85 5.86 3.75 11.11
C SER A 85 6.62 2.93 10.08
N ILE A 86 7.04 3.57 8.98
CA ILE A 86 7.84 2.98 7.90
C ILE A 86 9.13 3.81 7.76
N ASP A 87 10.29 3.15 7.76
CA ASP A 87 11.59 3.81 7.64
C ASP A 87 12.61 2.98 6.82
N GLN A 88 13.62 3.67 6.30
CA GLN A 88 14.79 3.13 5.60
C GLN A 88 14.46 2.15 4.47
N ILE A 89 13.61 2.57 3.54
CA ILE A 89 13.44 1.83 2.30
C ILE A 89 14.59 2.16 1.36
N ASP A 90 15.32 1.15 0.91
CA ASP A 90 16.30 1.26 -0.17
C ASP A 90 15.59 1.69 -1.46
N THR A 91 15.86 2.92 -1.87
CA THR A 91 15.21 3.57 -3.00
C THR A 91 15.60 2.96 -4.35
N ASN A 92 16.67 2.16 -4.43
CA ASN A 92 17.06 1.47 -5.66
C ASN A 92 16.37 0.12 -5.82
N HIS A 93 15.82 -0.43 -4.74
CA HIS A 93 15.34 -1.80 -4.67
C HIS A 93 13.94 -1.93 -4.09
N ALA A 94 13.18 -0.84 -4.08
CA ALA A 94 11.79 -0.81 -3.64
C ALA A 94 10.86 -0.19 -4.66
N SER A 95 9.58 -0.51 -4.55
CA SER A 95 8.55 -0.02 -5.48
C SER A 95 7.80 1.20 -4.95
N GLY A 96 7.85 1.44 -3.64
CA GLY A 96 7.18 2.52 -2.90
C GLY A 96 7.03 2.18 -1.41
N CYS A 97 6.38 3.07 -0.64
CA CYS A 97 6.03 2.78 0.76
C CYS A 97 4.65 2.15 0.95
N ILE A 98 3.68 2.55 0.13
CA ILE A 98 2.30 2.06 0.16
C ILE A 98 1.82 1.92 -1.29
N GLU A 99 1.22 0.78 -1.60
CA GLU A 99 0.45 0.58 -2.82
C GLU A 99 -0.99 0.22 -2.50
N ILE A 100 -1.93 0.96 -3.08
CA ILE A 100 -3.33 0.59 -3.19
C ILE A 100 -3.69 0.62 -4.67
N ASP A 101 -4.18 -0.50 -5.19
CA ASP A 101 -4.57 -0.63 -6.60
C ASP A 101 -5.84 -1.48 -6.75
N GLY A 102 -6.90 -0.83 -7.24
CA GLY A 102 -8.17 -1.48 -7.59
C GLY A 102 -8.43 -1.43 -9.10
N THR A 103 -9.70 -1.63 -9.49
CA THR A 103 -10.15 -1.37 -10.88
C THR A 103 -11.23 -0.28 -10.86
N GLN A 104 -11.53 0.34 -12.02
CA GLN A 104 -12.55 1.39 -12.09
C GLN A 104 -13.92 0.90 -11.62
N GLU A 105 -14.26 -0.35 -11.92
CA GLU A 105 -15.51 -0.99 -11.53
C GLU A 105 -15.49 -1.44 -10.06
N ASN A 106 -14.30 -1.74 -9.53
CA ASN A 106 -14.10 -2.36 -8.22
C ASN A 106 -13.11 -1.56 -7.36
N MET A 107 -13.50 -0.33 -7.06
CA MET A 107 -12.74 0.53 -6.16
C MET A 107 -12.75 -0.02 -4.72
N HIS A 108 -11.58 -0.04 -4.08
CA HIS A 108 -11.48 -0.26 -2.64
C HIS A 108 -12.18 0.85 -1.86
N SER A 109 -12.67 0.56 -0.65
CA SER A 109 -13.38 1.59 0.12
C SER A 109 -13.27 1.49 1.63
N GLY A 110 -13.44 2.61 2.32
CA GLY A 110 -13.42 2.63 3.79
C GLY A 110 -12.05 2.30 4.37
N PHE A 111 -10.97 2.70 3.70
CA PHE A 111 -9.65 2.62 4.30
C PHE A 111 -9.47 3.79 5.28
N GLU A 112 -8.89 3.52 6.44
CA GLU A 112 -8.54 4.52 7.44
C GLU A 112 -7.05 4.45 7.69
N PHE A 113 -6.32 5.51 7.34
CA PHE A 113 -4.91 5.69 7.65
C PHE A 113 -4.80 6.70 8.77
N LYS A 114 -4.45 6.25 9.98
CA LYS A 114 -4.39 7.12 11.15
C LYS A 114 -3.04 7.06 11.85
N ASN A 115 -2.46 8.23 12.15
CA ASN A 115 -1.17 8.33 12.84
C ASN A 115 -0.09 7.51 12.15
N ILE A 116 0.18 7.84 10.88
CA ILE A 116 1.17 7.16 10.05
C ILE A 116 2.41 8.02 9.90
N LYS A 117 3.58 7.44 10.09
CA LYS A 117 4.87 8.11 9.92
C LYS A 117 5.70 7.39 8.87
N ILE A 118 6.11 8.08 7.82
CA ILE A 118 6.94 7.49 6.75
C ILE A 118 8.19 8.33 6.59
N LYS A 119 9.36 7.70 6.70
CA LYS A 119 10.66 8.37 6.58
C LYS A 119 11.58 7.62 5.63
N ASN A 120 12.49 8.35 4.98
CA ASN A 120 13.56 7.77 4.14
C ASN A 120 13.02 6.69 3.20
N SER A 121 12.07 7.09 2.37
CA SER A 121 11.22 6.16 1.64
C SER A 121 10.92 6.63 0.23
N LEU A 122 10.19 5.82 -0.54
CA LEU A 122 9.68 6.20 -1.86
C LEU A 122 8.20 6.56 -1.80
N GLN A 123 7.74 7.34 -2.78
CA GLN A 123 6.36 7.80 -2.94
C GLN A 123 5.33 6.67 -2.76
N ALA A 124 4.22 6.97 -2.06
CA ALA A 124 3.03 6.11 -2.00
C ALA A 124 2.21 6.23 -3.30
N LYS A 125 1.65 5.12 -3.78
CA LYS A 125 0.78 5.06 -4.95
C LYS A 125 -0.59 4.56 -4.54
N ILE A 126 -1.60 5.43 -4.62
CA ILE A 126 -2.95 5.13 -4.18
C ILE A 126 -3.90 5.34 -5.35
N SER A 127 -4.53 4.26 -5.81
CA SER A 127 -5.46 4.34 -6.93
C SER A 127 -6.74 3.54 -6.72
N GLN A 128 -7.82 4.01 -7.35
CA GLN A 128 -9.15 3.39 -7.27
C GLN A 128 -9.61 3.17 -5.82
N LEU A 129 -9.43 4.18 -4.97
CA LEU A 129 -9.84 4.19 -3.56
C LEU A 129 -10.95 5.22 -3.35
N LYS A 130 -11.99 4.86 -2.59
CA LYS A 130 -13.09 5.78 -2.26
C LYS A 130 -13.51 5.74 -0.80
N LEU A 131 -14.18 6.80 -0.33
CA LEU A 131 -14.77 6.84 1.02
C LEU A 131 -13.74 6.51 2.11
N SER A 132 -12.52 7.03 1.97
CA SER A 132 -11.39 6.68 2.83
C SER A 132 -10.86 7.91 3.55
N VAL A 133 -10.25 7.68 4.71
CA VAL A 133 -9.78 8.72 5.61
C VAL A 133 -8.26 8.62 5.75
N PHE A 134 -7.62 9.77 5.68
CA PHE A 134 -6.22 9.99 6.00
C PHE A 134 -6.15 11.02 7.13
N ASP A 135 -5.84 10.58 8.34
CA ASP A 135 -5.78 11.39 9.55
C ASP A 135 -4.38 11.32 10.15
N THR A 136 -3.70 12.46 10.28
CA THR A 136 -2.38 12.56 10.90
C THR A 136 -1.35 11.70 10.15
N LEU A 137 -0.89 12.23 9.02
CA LEU A 137 0.19 11.64 8.22
C LEU A 137 1.44 12.51 8.33
N GLU A 138 2.57 11.90 8.64
CA GLU A 138 3.87 12.56 8.68
C GLU A 138 4.80 11.90 7.66
N THR A 139 5.43 12.72 6.81
CA THR A 139 6.42 12.26 5.84
C THR A 139 7.71 13.03 5.96
N GLU A 140 8.86 12.35 5.86
CA GLU A 140 10.19 12.98 5.87
C GLU A 140 11.10 12.29 4.84
N ASN A 141 11.83 13.07 4.04
CA ASN A 141 12.79 12.55 3.06
C ASN A 141 12.19 11.46 2.15
N ILE A 142 11.15 11.82 1.39
CA ILE A 142 10.49 10.91 0.46
C ILE A 142 11.00 11.14 -0.95
N GLY A 143 11.48 10.07 -1.59
CA GLY A 143 11.80 10.04 -3.00
C GLY A 143 10.54 10.08 -3.85
N GLY A 144 10.31 11.21 -4.50
CA GLY A 144 9.14 11.49 -5.33
C GLY A 144 8.29 12.63 -4.77
N ASP A 145 7.83 13.50 -5.66
CA ASP A 145 7.01 14.67 -5.34
C ASP A 145 5.72 14.62 -6.18
N PRO A 146 4.51 14.61 -5.56
CA PRO A 146 4.22 14.64 -4.11
C PRO A 146 4.58 13.33 -3.38
N PRO A 147 4.69 13.30 -2.03
CA PRO A 147 4.96 12.07 -1.29
C PRO A 147 3.89 10.97 -1.47
N PHE A 148 2.65 11.36 -1.79
CA PHE A 148 1.55 10.45 -2.11
C PHE A 148 0.96 10.82 -3.47
N LYS A 149 0.93 9.86 -4.39
CA LYS A 149 0.28 10.00 -5.69
C LYS A 149 -1.08 9.32 -5.67
N PHE A 150 -2.12 10.12 -5.77
CA PHE A 150 -3.50 9.66 -5.90
C PHE A 150 -3.91 9.61 -7.37
N ALA A 151 -4.63 8.56 -7.77
CA ALA A 151 -5.21 8.45 -9.11
C ALA A 151 -6.61 7.82 -9.05
N GLN A 152 -7.59 8.40 -9.73
CA GLN A 152 -8.96 7.86 -9.81
C GLN A 152 -9.54 7.54 -8.42
N CYS A 153 -9.31 8.41 -7.45
CA CYS A 153 -9.87 8.31 -6.11
C CYS A 153 -11.13 9.19 -6.00
N SER A 154 -11.97 8.99 -4.99
CA SER A 154 -13.11 9.88 -4.75
C SER A 154 -13.53 9.91 -3.28
N LYS A 155 -14.05 11.04 -2.80
CA LYS A 155 -14.55 11.16 -1.42
C LYS A 155 -13.48 10.76 -0.39
N LEU A 156 -12.26 11.21 -0.61
CA LEU A 156 -11.16 11.06 0.36
C LEU A 156 -11.26 12.20 1.37
N THR A 157 -11.10 11.88 2.64
CA THR A 157 -11.05 12.87 3.72
C THR A 157 -9.62 12.97 4.25
N PHE A 158 -9.09 14.19 4.33
CA PHE A 158 -7.75 14.45 4.86
C PHE A 158 -7.87 15.34 6.11
N SER A 159 -7.22 14.97 7.20
CA SER A 159 -7.21 15.71 8.47
C SER A 159 -5.83 15.66 9.08
N ASN A 160 -5.29 16.81 9.51
CA ASN A 160 -3.92 16.87 10.06
C ASN A 160 -2.84 16.27 9.12
N VAL A 161 -3.00 16.48 7.82
CA VAL A 161 -2.09 15.99 6.78
C VAL A 161 -1.37 17.18 6.13
N PRO A 162 -0.04 17.11 5.88
CA PRO A 162 0.70 18.13 5.14
C PRO A 162 0.05 18.47 3.80
N ALA A 163 0.07 19.75 3.42
CA ALA A 163 -0.54 20.23 2.17
C ALA A 163 0.02 19.50 0.92
N VAL A 164 1.29 19.12 0.94
CA VAL A 164 1.95 18.36 -0.14
C VAL A 164 1.37 16.96 -0.38
N ILE A 165 0.68 16.39 0.61
CA ILE A 165 -0.01 15.09 0.50
C ILE A 165 -1.47 15.31 0.15
N ASN A 166 -2.07 16.42 0.55
CA ASN A 166 -3.52 16.66 0.46
C ASN A 166 -3.92 17.20 -0.92
N PRO A 167 -4.53 16.40 -1.80
CA PRO A 167 -4.80 16.77 -3.18
C PRO A 167 -6.09 17.59 -3.35
N GLN A 168 -6.45 18.48 -2.41
CA GLN A 168 -7.82 19.05 -2.26
C GLN A 168 -8.44 19.65 -3.52
N SER A 169 -7.67 19.99 -4.56
CA SER A 169 -8.20 20.48 -5.83
C SER A 169 -8.82 19.42 -6.74
N ASN A 170 -8.61 18.12 -6.51
CA ASN A 170 -8.86 17.09 -7.54
C ASN A 170 -9.91 16.02 -7.19
N TYR A 171 -10.44 15.98 -5.96
CA TYR A 171 -11.21 14.82 -5.48
C TYR A 171 -12.45 15.15 -4.61
N SER A 172 -12.91 16.40 -4.66
CA SER A 172 -14.18 16.88 -4.09
C SER A 172 -15.39 16.37 -4.86
#